data_AF-A0AAV4NQC2-F1
#
_entry.id   AF-A0AAV4NQC2-F1
#
_cell.length_a   1.000
_cell.length_b   1.000
_cell.length_c   1.000
_cell.angle_alpha   90.00
_cell.angle_beta   90.00
_cell.angle_gamma   90.00
#
_symmetry.space_group_name_H-M   'P 1'
#
loop_
_entity.id
_entity.type
_entity.pdbx_description
1 polymer ?
#
loop_
_entity_poly.entity_id
_entity_poly.type
_entity_poly.pdbx_seq_one_letter_code
_entity_poly.pdbx_strand_id
1 'polypeptide(L)'
;MANRKPLEFFFKNGHSKSGRFYAGNGDTVRTSKFKTKFMRGYDPTFTEEIFKISEVLKTDPITYKIKDLNEEIKDSESSVELSSSDSSEENVKNPVLNHYLKIMKNKEMRFDEEKNVYFYESIDKLSKNLRSTKNLKSVFKETAKHFPEDKLDLITRKGVYPYDYMDCEEKYKETELPPKEAFYNRLNECDISDEDYKHAQNVWKSFNINNLREYSELYVKTDVLILTDIFKKKFRDVCLKTYKLDPAWYFTAPGLSWNAMLKKTQVKLDLIHDIDMVLMIEKGVRGGISQCCNRYSKANNKYMKEYDKNKESNYLMYLDANNLYGWAMSQYLPHGGFKWVNNNNIKNILKCPNDSKKGYILEDDLEYPKELQDYHTDLPLAPEKKKYQMDLNKKNY
;
A
#
# COMPACT_ATOMS: atom_id res chain seq x y z
N MET A 1 6.00 -32.65 9.29
CA MET A 1 5.76 -31.90 10.55
C MET A 1 5.26 -30.52 10.17
N ALA A 2 3.95 -30.29 10.31
CA ALA A 2 3.30 -29.07 9.85
C ALA A 2 3.61 -27.90 10.82
N ASN A 3 4.14 -26.80 10.26
CA ASN A 3 4.32 -25.53 10.96
C ASN A 3 2.96 -25.00 11.45
N ARG A 4 2.60 -25.29 12.70
CA ARG A 4 1.39 -24.74 13.35
C ARG A 4 1.68 -23.29 13.74
N LYS A 5 0.88 -22.35 13.20
CA LYS A 5 0.94 -20.91 13.53
C LYS A 5 0.17 -20.65 14.85
N PRO A 6 0.63 -19.72 15.70
CA PRO A 6 -0.08 -19.36 16.93
C PRO A 6 -1.36 -18.56 16.64
N LEU A 7 -2.41 -18.82 17.42
CA LEU A 7 -3.74 -18.18 17.35
C LEU A 7 -4.10 -17.64 18.75
N GLU A 8 -4.55 -16.38 18.84
CA GLU A 8 -5.07 -15.77 20.08
C GLU A 8 -6.59 -15.50 19.99
N PHE A 9 -7.28 -15.46 21.14
CA PHE A 9 -8.75 -15.42 21.25
C PHE A 9 -9.30 -14.08 21.78
N PHE A 10 -10.47 -13.65 21.29
CA PHE A 10 -11.27 -12.54 21.84
C PHE A 10 -12.76 -12.91 21.96
N PHE A 11 -13.42 -12.47 23.03
CA PHE A 11 -14.84 -12.76 23.36
C PHE A 11 -15.74 -11.54 23.20
N LYS A 12 -17.02 -11.78 22.85
CA LYS A 12 -18.07 -10.79 22.55
C LYS A 12 -18.57 -9.99 23.76
N ASN A 13 -18.26 -10.40 24.99
CA ASN A 13 -18.77 -9.77 26.21
C ASN A 13 -17.76 -8.75 26.77
N GLY A 14 -17.97 -7.48 26.45
CA GLY A 14 -17.10 -6.33 26.73
C GLY A 14 -16.80 -6.03 28.21
N HIS A 15 -15.99 -6.87 28.85
CA HIS A 15 -15.38 -6.57 30.14
C HIS A 15 -13.86 -6.64 30.05
N SER A 16 -13.23 -5.46 30.01
CA SER A 16 -11.82 -5.28 30.32
C SER A 16 -11.60 -5.59 31.81
N LYS A 17 -11.05 -6.76 32.12
CA LYS A 17 -10.39 -7.05 33.39
C LYS A 17 -9.12 -7.84 33.12
N SER A 18 -7.98 -7.33 33.60
CA SER A 18 -6.71 -8.05 33.57
C SER A 18 -6.80 -9.33 34.41
N GLY A 19 -6.94 -10.48 33.76
CA GLY A 19 -6.98 -11.81 34.38
C GLY A 19 -7.01 -12.91 33.30
N ARG A 20 -6.56 -14.12 33.64
CA ARG A 20 -6.63 -15.29 32.73
C ARG A 20 -8.08 -15.50 32.28
N PHE A 21 -8.34 -15.43 30.97
CA PHE A 21 -9.67 -15.62 30.41
C PHE A 21 -9.87 -17.10 30.06
N TYR A 22 -10.82 -17.75 30.73
CA TYR A 22 -11.26 -19.11 30.41
C TYR A 22 -12.60 -19.05 29.68
N ALA A 23 -12.69 -19.75 28.56
CA ALA A 23 -13.89 -19.83 27.75
C ALA A 23 -14.75 -21.02 28.19
N GLY A 24 -16.06 -20.83 28.36
CA GLY A 24 -16.98 -21.89 28.74
C GLY A 24 -17.56 -22.65 27.54
N ASN A 25 -18.09 -23.85 27.79
CA ASN A 25 -18.93 -24.55 26.81
C ASN A 25 -20.11 -23.65 26.42
N GLY A 26 -20.27 -23.40 25.12
CA GLY A 26 -21.34 -22.57 24.58
C GLY A 26 -20.95 -21.12 24.25
N ASP A 27 -19.77 -20.66 24.67
CA ASP A 27 -19.28 -19.32 24.32
C ASP A 27 -18.92 -19.23 22.84
N THR A 28 -19.10 -18.04 22.26
CA THR A 28 -18.73 -17.74 20.88
C THR A 28 -17.38 -17.04 20.80
N VAL A 29 -16.49 -17.53 19.95
CA VAL A 29 -15.12 -17.06 19.76
C VAL A 29 -14.79 -16.76 18.30
N ARG A 30 -13.84 -15.86 18.07
CA ARG A 30 -13.16 -15.68 16.77
C ARG A 30 -11.70 -16.06 16.90
N THR A 31 -11.12 -16.57 15.81
CA THR A 31 -9.69 -16.90 15.76
C THR A 31 -8.90 -15.74 15.17
N SER A 32 -7.70 -15.47 15.69
CA SER A 32 -6.82 -14.43 15.13
C SER A 32 -5.55 -15.01 14.53
N LYS A 33 -5.25 -14.65 13.29
CA LYS A 33 -4.01 -15.01 12.60
C LYS A 33 -2.92 -14.01 12.97
N PHE A 34 -1.86 -14.50 13.58
CA PHE A 34 -0.66 -13.69 13.83
C PHE A 34 -0.03 -13.23 12.50
N LYS A 35 0.09 -11.91 12.32
CA LYS A 35 0.81 -11.30 11.20
C LYS A 35 2.20 -10.86 11.65
N THR A 36 3.24 -11.20 10.88
CA THR A 36 4.59 -10.69 11.14
C THR A 36 4.69 -9.21 10.73
N LYS A 37 5.65 -8.47 11.32
CA LYS A 37 5.84 -7.00 11.19
C LYS A 37 5.85 -6.44 9.76
N PHE A 38 6.09 -7.28 8.75
CA PHE A 38 6.28 -6.88 7.34
C PHE A 38 5.34 -7.58 6.36
N MET A 39 4.31 -8.30 6.83
CA MET A 39 3.31 -8.86 5.94
C MET A 39 2.41 -7.76 5.38
N ARG A 40 2.54 -7.46 4.09
CA ARG A 40 1.59 -6.61 3.36
C ARG A 40 0.23 -7.32 3.23
N GLY A 41 -0.83 -6.57 3.52
CA GLY A 41 -2.21 -6.98 3.30
C GLY A 41 -3.15 -6.28 4.27
N TYR A 42 -4.22 -5.67 3.74
CA TYR A 42 -5.32 -5.09 4.52
C TYR A 42 -6.24 -6.13 5.16
N ASP A 43 -5.88 -7.42 5.08
CA ASP A 43 -6.73 -8.47 5.64
C ASP A 43 -6.84 -8.31 7.17
N PRO A 44 -8.00 -8.57 7.78
CA PRO A 44 -8.14 -8.52 9.22
C PRO A 44 -7.18 -9.51 9.90
N THR A 45 -6.70 -9.18 11.10
CA THR A 45 -5.92 -10.14 11.92
C THR A 45 -6.80 -11.22 12.53
N PHE A 46 -8.12 -11.16 12.35
CA PHE A 46 -9.12 -12.09 12.87
C PHE A 46 -9.97 -12.68 11.75
N THR A 47 -10.53 -13.87 11.98
CA THR A 47 -11.44 -14.52 11.03
C THR A 47 -12.82 -13.88 11.05
N GLU A 48 -13.47 -13.82 9.90
CA GLU A 48 -14.90 -13.47 9.77
C GLU A 48 -15.79 -14.54 10.43
N GLU A 49 -15.33 -15.79 10.43
CA GLU A 49 -15.97 -16.97 11.04
C GLU A 49 -16.10 -16.80 12.56
N ILE A 50 -17.32 -17.00 13.06
CA ILE A 50 -17.63 -17.07 14.49
C ILE A 50 -17.82 -18.55 14.82
N PHE A 51 -17.11 -19.02 15.85
CA PHE A 51 -17.23 -20.38 16.29
C PHE A 51 -17.86 -20.48 17.67
N LYS A 52 -18.65 -21.53 17.90
CA LYS A 52 -19.17 -21.89 19.22
C LYS A 52 -18.29 -22.98 19.84
N ILE A 53 -17.89 -22.79 21.10
CA ILE A 53 -17.16 -23.81 21.85
C ILE A 53 -18.10 -24.97 22.15
N SER A 54 -17.81 -26.14 21.57
CA SER A 54 -18.56 -27.37 21.78
C SER A 54 -18.04 -28.14 22.99
N GLU A 55 -16.73 -28.10 23.24
CA GLU A 55 -16.10 -28.82 24.35
C GLU A 55 -14.79 -28.13 24.79
N VAL A 56 -14.61 -27.95 26.10
CA VAL A 56 -13.34 -27.55 26.71
C VAL A 56 -12.55 -28.80 27.11
N LEU A 57 -11.37 -28.99 26.53
CA LEU A 57 -10.47 -30.10 26.82
C LEU A 57 -9.42 -29.66 27.84
N LYS A 58 -9.31 -30.39 28.95
CA LYS A 58 -8.35 -30.13 30.04
C LYS A 58 -6.95 -30.66 29.70
N THR A 59 -6.36 -30.17 28.62
CA THR A 59 -4.99 -30.42 28.17
C THR A 59 -4.05 -29.31 28.68
N ASP A 60 -2.73 -29.47 28.55
CA ASP A 60 -1.74 -28.41 28.84
C ASP A 60 -0.99 -28.04 27.55
N PRO A 61 -1.27 -26.89 26.92
CA PRO A 61 -2.24 -25.87 27.34
C PRO A 61 -3.69 -26.28 27.06
N ILE A 62 -4.66 -25.72 27.78
CA ILE A 62 -6.09 -26.04 27.62
C ILE A 62 -6.49 -25.86 26.15
N THR A 63 -7.12 -26.89 25.57
CA THR A 63 -7.60 -26.87 24.19
C THR A 63 -9.12 -26.80 24.10
N TYR A 64 -9.63 -26.24 23.00
CA TYR A 64 -11.07 -26.08 22.76
C TYR A 64 -11.48 -26.77 21.47
N LYS A 65 -12.59 -27.50 21.49
CA LYS A 65 -13.31 -27.89 20.28
C LYS A 65 -14.32 -26.80 19.93
N ILE A 66 -14.33 -26.43 18.66
CA ILE A 66 -15.15 -25.34 18.13
C ILE A 66 -16.02 -25.84 16.98
N LYS A 67 -17.20 -25.25 16.79
CA LYS A 67 -18.11 -25.50 15.67
C LYS A 67 -18.44 -24.18 14.97
N ASP A 68 -18.40 -24.16 13.64
CA ASP A 68 -18.82 -22.98 12.86
C ASP A 68 -20.34 -22.74 13.03
N LEU A 69 -20.72 -21.47 13.09
CA LEU A 69 -22.12 -21.03 13.19
C LEU A 69 -22.75 -20.75 11.82
N ASN A 70 -21.95 -20.59 10.77
CA ASN A 70 -22.40 -20.09 9.46
C ASN A 70 -22.54 -21.17 8.37
N GLU A 71 -22.17 -22.42 8.64
CA GLU A 71 -22.44 -23.53 7.72
C GLU A 71 -23.77 -24.22 8.08
N GLU A 72 -24.71 -24.26 7.13
CA GLU A 72 -25.83 -25.20 7.19
C GLU A 72 -25.29 -26.60 7.51
N ILE A 73 -25.96 -27.31 8.42
CA ILE A 73 -25.60 -28.64 8.92
C ILE A 73 -25.42 -29.61 7.74
N LYS A 74 -24.20 -29.65 7.21
CA LYS A 74 -23.62 -30.81 6.54
C LYS A 74 -22.63 -31.37 7.55
N ASP A 75 -22.88 -32.59 7.99
CA ASP A 75 -22.00 -33.36 8.87
C ASP A 75 -20.55 -33.33 8.37
N SER A 76 -19.80 -32.33 8.81
CA SER A 76 -18.35 -32.26 8.67
C SER A 76 -17.79 -31.73 9.98
N GLU A 77 -17.43 -32.67 10.85
CA GLU A 77 -16.69 -32.37 12.07
C GLU A 77 -15.28 -31.89 11.69
N SER A 78 -15.11 -30.58 11.51
CA SER A 78 -13.78 -29.97 11.42
C SER A 78 -13.24 -29.77 12.85
N SER A 79 -12.54 -30.78 13.36
CA SER A 79 -11.86 -30.71 14.65
C SER A 79 -10.56 -29.89 14.54
N VAL A 80 -10.63 -28.59 14.82
CA VAL A 80 -9.43 -27.74 14.98
C VAL A 80 -9.03 -27.73 16.46
N GLU A 81 -7.88 -28.33 16.78
CA GLU A 81 -7.27 -28.24 18.10
C GLU A 81 -6.64 -26.84 18.27
N LEU A 82 -7.23 -26.02 19.13
CA LEU A 82 -6.70 -24.70 19.48
C LEU A 82 -6.20 -24.70 20.92
N SER A 83 -4.92 -24.40 21.16
CA SER A 83 -4.34 -24.28 22.50
C SER A 83 -4.34 -22.84 22.99
N SER A 84 -4.69 -22.63 24.26
CA SER A 84 -4.47 -21.36 24.96
C SER A 84 -3.02 -21.27 25.43
N SER A 85 -2.13 -20.66 24.66
CA SER A 85 -0.72 -20.55 25.05
C SER A 85 -0.55 -19.62 26.26
N ASP A 86 -0.42 -20.22 27.45
CA ASP A 86 0.14 -19.60 28.66
C ASP A 86 1.60 -20.09 28.79
N SER A 87 2.53 -19.34 28.23
CA SER A 87 3.95 -19.46 28.58
C SER A 87 4.54 -18.09 28.87
N SER A 88 4.54 -17.78 30.17
CA SER A 88 5.54 -16.99 30.92
C SER A 88 6.16 -15.76 30.27
N GLU A 89 5.81 -14.60 30.85
CA GLU A 89 6.63 -13.37 30.89
C GLU A 89 7.10 -12.77 29.56
N GLU A 90 6.17 -12.48 28.66
CA GLU A 90 6.28 -11.25 27.87
C GLU A 90 5.04 -10.41 28.07
N ASN A 91 5.23 -9.33 28.84
CA ASN A 91 4.35 -8.20 28.96
C ASN A 91 3.44 -8.03 27.72
N VAL A 92 2.11 -8.19 27.92
CA VAL A 92 1.11 -7.45 27.13
C VAL A 92 1.25 -5.96 27.48
N LYS A 93 2.39 -5.40 27.12
CA LYS A 93 2.60 -3.98 26.95
C LYS A 93 2.73 -3.85 25.46
N ASN A 94 1.62 -3.49 24.82
CA ASN A 94 1.51 -3.03 23.44
C ASN A 94 2.90 -2.85 22.82
N PRO A 95 3.44 -3.84 22.08
CA PRO A 95 4.81 -3.79 21.61
C PRO A 95 5.01 -2.63 20.64
N VAL A 96 3.93 -2.05 20.11
CA VAL A 96 3.95 -0.76 19.43
C VAL A 96 4.21 0.35 20.45
N LEU A 97 3.36 0.55 21.46
CA LEU A 97 3.53 1.64 22.43
C LEU A 97 4.82 1.59 23.24
N ASN A 98 5.26 0.39 23.65
CA ASN A 98 6.47 0.22 24.46
C ASN A 98 7.74 0.30 23.62
N HIS A 99 7.72 -0.15 22.36
CA HIS A 99 8.79 0.12 21.42
C HIS A 99 8.84 1.61 21.11
N TYR A 100 7.71 2.28 20.85
CA TYR A 100 7.66 3.74 20.66
C TYR A 100 8.19 4.52 21.88
N LEU A 101 7.90 4.10 23.12
CA LEU A 101 8.41 4.72 24.35
C LEU A 101 9.91 4.43 24.61
N LYS A 102 10.39 3.23 24.27
CA LYS A 102 11.82 2.86 24.38
C LYS A 102 12.65 3.53 23.28
N ILE A 103 12.07 3.66 22.09
CA ILE A 103 12.61 4.33 20.91
C ILE A 103 12.75 5.84 21.14
N MET A 104 11.80 6.51 21.79
CA MET A 104 11.90 7.95 22.04
C MET A 104 13.00 8.32 23.06
N LYS A 105 13.52 7.35 23.83
CA LYS A 105 14.60 7.58 24.80
C LYS A 105 16.01 7.45 24.21
N ASN A 106 16.20 6.72 23.12
CA ASN A 106 17.51 6.52 22.53
C ASN A 106 17.60 7.21 21.16
N LYS A 107 18.53 8.16 21.03
CA LYS A 107 18.92 8.82 19.76
C LYS A 107 19.61 7.83 18.82
N GLU A 108 18.95 6.75 18.43
CA GLU A 108 19.48 5.75 17.49
C GLU A 108 19.11 6.12 16.05
N MET A 109 20.11 6.15 15.16
CA MET A 109 19.91 6.23 13.71
C MET A 109 19.17 4.98 13.24
N ARG A 110 18.08 5.17 12.48
CA ARG A 110 17.30 4.07 11.91
C ARG A 110 17.57 3.97 10.42
N PHE A 111 17.96 2.79 9.95
CA PHE A 111 17.95 2.43 8.53
C PHE A 111 16.64 1.71 8.25
N ASP A 112 15.93 2.13 7.21
CA ASP A 112 14.70 1.49 6.73
C ASP A 112 15.04 0.69 5.47
N GLU A 113 14.81 -0.62 5.51
CA GLU A 113 15.14 -1.56 4.44
C GLU A 113 14.05 -1.61 3.34
N GLU A 114 12.89 -0.95 3.53
CA GLU A 114 11.85 -0.93 2.52
C GLU A 114 12.12 0.12 1.42
N LYS A 115 12.18 -0.33 0.17
CA LYS A 115 12.57 0.47 -1.01
C LYS A 115 11.68 1.68 -1.36
N ASN A 116 10.54 1.93 -0.69
CA ASN A 116 9.56 2.94 -1.14
C ASN A 116 8.81 3.60 0.04
N VAL A 117 9.57 4.11 1.00
CA VAL A 117 9.01 4.63 2.25
C VAL A 117 8.42 6.04 2.08
N TYR A 118 9.04 6.87 1.23
CA TYR A 118 8.57 8.23 0.90
C TYR A 118 8.36 8.52 -0.57
N PHE A 119 9.19 7.92 -1.42
CA PHE A 119 9.19 8.19 -2.85
C PHE A 119 8.87 6.90 -3.58
N TYR A 120 7.76 6.90 -4.32
CA TYR A 120 7.32 5.77 -5.15
C TYR A 120 7.91 5.81 -6.57
N GLU A 121 8.56 6.92 -6.92
CA GLU A 121 9.12 7.17 -8.25
C GLU A 121 10.63 6.90 -8.25
N SER A 122 11.17 6.55 -9.43
CA SER A 122 12.60 6.33 -9.58
C SER A 122 13.41 7.61 -9.36
N ILE A 123 14.64 7.47 -8.85
CA ILE A 123 15.59 8.58 -8.72
C ILE A 123 15.77 9.33 -10.05
N ASP A 124 15.71 8.62 -11.19
CA ASP A 124 15.79 9.22 -12.52
C ASP A 124 14.62 10.18 -12.80
N LYS A 125 13.38 9.76 -12.52
CA LYS A 125 12.21 10.61 -12.72
C LYS A 125 12.21 11.79 -11.74
N LEU A 126 12.60 11.54 -10.49
CA LEU A 126 12.71 12.58 -9.47
C LEU A 126 13.78 13.62 -9.82
N SER A 127 14.95 13.18 -10.28
CA SER A 127 16.03 14.08 -10.68
C SER A 127 15.65 14.88 -11.93
N LYS A 128 15.03 14.26 -12.94
CA LYS A 128 14.48 14.95 -14.13
C LYS A 128 13.49 16.04 -13.76
N ASN A 129 12.55 15.75 -12.85
CA ASN A 129 11.60 16.75 -12.36
C ASN A 129 12.30 17.94 -11.69
N LEU A 130 13.37 17.69 -10.93
CA LEU A 130 14.14 18.75 -10.26
C LEU A 130 15.00 19.58 -11.21
N ARG A 131 15.55 18.96 -12.26
CA ARG A 131 16.36 19.62 -13.29
C ARG A 131 15.57 20.60 -14.17
N SER A 132 14.23 20.52 -14.18
CA SER A 132 13.37 21.49 -14.89
C SER A 132 13.52 22.94 -14.39
N THR A 133 14.13 23.15 -13.22
CA THR A 133 14.38 24.47 -12.64
C THR A 133 15.68 25.07 -13.19
N LYS A 134 15.66 26.31 -13.70
CA LYS A 134 16.81 26.99 -14.37
C LYS A 134 18.13 27.11 -13.56
N ASN A 135 18.15 26.79 -12.28
CA ASN A 135 19.35 26.93 -11.43
C ASN A 135 19.66 25.64 -10.66
N LEU A 136 20.45 24.76 -11.27
CA LEU A 136 20.85 23.46 -10.72
C LEU A 136 21.58 23.59 -9.37
N LYS A 137 22.49 24.56 -9.23
CA LYS A 137 23.26 24.79 -8.00
C LYS A 137 22.38 25.14 -6.80
N SER A 138 21.29 25.87 -7.04
CA SER A 138 20.32 26.20 -5.99
C SER A 138 19.49 25.01 -5.53
N VAL A 139 19.28 24.03 -6.41
CA VAL A 139 18.44 22.85 -6.20
C VAL A 139 19.25 21.69 -5.61
N PHE A 140 20.43 21.43 -6.17
CA PHE A 140 21.33 20.34 -5.79
C PHE A 140 22.50 20.87 -4.94
N LYS A 141 22.19 21.42 -3.77
CA LYS A 141 23.18 22.11 -2.94
C LYS A 141 24.20 21.16 -2.33
N GLU A 142 23.79 19.97 -1.91
CA GLU A 142 24.71 18.98 -1.37
C GLU A 142 25.60 18.43 -2.48
N THR A 143 25.02 18.11 -3.64
CA THR A 143 25.80 17.69 -4.82
C THR A 143 26.81 18.77 -5.25
N ALA A 144 26.41 20.05 -5.27
CA ALA A 144 27.29 21.17 -5.63
C ALA A 144 28.43 21.44 -4.64
N LYS A 145 28.43 20.85 -3.44
CA LYS A 145 29.58 20.91 -2.52
C LYS A 145 30.68 19.93 -2.89
N HIS A 146 30.32 18.82 -3.55
CA HIS A 146 31.25 17.74 -3.87
C HIS A 146 31.78 17.79 -5.30
N PHE A 147 31.15 18.59 -6.16
CA PHE A 147 31.46 18.63 -7.58
C PHE A 147 31.49 20.06 -8.12
N PRO A 148 32.33 20.34 -9.12
CA PRO A 148 32.43 21.67 -9.71
C PRO A 148 31.19 21.97 -10.57
N GLU A 149 30.89 23.26 -10.75
CA GLU A 149 29.63 23.74 -11.31
C GLU A 149 29.45 23.38 -12.79
N ASP A 150 30.55 23.31 -13.54
CA ASP A 150 30.61 22.87 -14.95
C ASP A 150 30.19 21.40 -15.12
N LYS A 151 30.35 20.57 -14.09
CA LYS A 151 30.00 19.14 -14.12
C LYS A 151 28.65 18.81 -13.49
N LEU A 152 27.97 19.80 -12.89
CA LEU A 152 26.69 19.58 -12.21
C LEU A 152 25.59 19.06 -13.15
N ASP A 153 25.56 19.50 -14.41
CA ASP A 153 24.55 19.02 -15.35
C ASP A 153 24.71 17.52 -15.67
N LEU A 154 25.96 17.05 -15.72
CA LEU A 154 26.28 15.63 -15.95
C LEU A 154 25.85 14.75 -14.78
N ILE A 155 26.20 15.15 -13.55
CA ILE A 155 25.97 14.32 -12.36
C ILE A 155 24.58 14.43 -11.76
N THR A 156 23.79 15.43 -12.14
CA THR A 156 22.40 15.56 -11.69
C THR A 156 21.45 14.71 -12.53
N ARG A 157 21.87 14.26 -13.73
CA ARG A 157 21.23 13.17 -14.46
C ARG A 157 21.58 11.86 -13.78
N LYS A 158 20.61 10.94 -13.68
CA LYS A 158 20.91 9.60 -13.14
C LYS A 158 21.92 8.91 -14.06
N GLY A 159 22.99 8.39 -13.47
CA GLY A 159 23.97 7.59 -14.20
C GLY A 159 23.38 6.26 -14.68
N VAL A 160 24.07 5.64 -15.63
CA VAL A 160 23.80 4.27 -16.06
C VAL A 160 24.89 3.34 -15.56
N TYR A 161 24.52 2.11 -15.22
CA TYR A 161 25.43 1.16 -14.61
C TYR A 161 25.24 -0.24 -15.19
N PRO A 162 26.32 -0.96 -15.53
CA PRO A 162 26.22 -2.29 -16.13
C PRO A 162 26.07 -3.34 -15.02
N TYR A 163 24.86 -3.47 -14.47
CA TYR A 163 24.59 -4.31 -13.29
C TYR A 163 24.95 -5.78 -13.48
N ASP A 164 24.56 -6.37 -14.61
CA ASP A 164 24.79 -7.80 -14.89
C ASP A 164 26.25 -8.07 -15.27
N TYR A 165 26.97 -7.05 -15.76
CA TYR A 165 28.37 -7.17 -16.08
C TYR A 165 29.23 -7.21 -14.82
N MET A 166 28.88 -6.48 -13.77
CA MET A 166 29.68 -6.38 -12.53
C MET A 166 29.47 -7.59 -11.60
N ASP A 167 29.92 -8.76 -12.03
CA ASP A 167 29.75 -10.05 -11.33
C ASP A 167 30.95 -10.47 -10.46
N CYS A 168 32.13 -9.87 -10.65
CA CYS A 168 33.36 -10.23 -9.94
C CYS A 168 34.20 -9.00 -9.56
N GLU A 169 35.05 -9.15 -8.53
CA GLU A 169 35.89 -8.06 -8.06
C GLU A 169 36.99 -7.67 -9.06
N GLU A 170 37.42 -8.61 -9.91
CA GLU A 170 38.47 -8.37 -10.91
C GLU A 170 38.05 -7.32 -11.94
N LYS A 171 36.76 -7.26 -12.29
CA LYS A 171 36.19 -6.28 -13.22
C LYS A 171 36.37 -4.84 -12.75
N TYR A 172 36.47 -4.59 -11.44
CA TYR A 172 36.76 -3.25 -10.93
C TYR A 172 38.12 -2.70 -11.37
N LYS A 173 39.06 -3.58 -11.78
CA LYS A 173 40.41 -3.20 -12.24
C LYS A 173 40.45 -2.86 -13.73
N GLU A 174 39.39 -3.16 -14.48
CA GLU A 174 39.34 -2.86 -15.90
C GLU A 174 39.39 -1.35 -16.13
N THR A 175 40.20 -0.93 -17.11
CA THR A 175 40.52 0.47 -17.40
C THR A 175 39.69 1.07 -18.54
N GLU A 176 38.73 0.30 -19.07
CA GLU A 176 37.87 0.71 -20.18
C GLU A 176 36.40 0.61 -19.78
N LEU A 177 35.57 1.45 -20.41
CA LEU A 177 34.13 1.37 -20.24
C LEU A 177 33.61 0.14 -21.02
N PRO A 178 32.80 -0.74 -20.39
CA PRO A 178 32.24 -1.92 -21.05
C PRO A 178 31.47 -1.57 -22.33
N PRO A 179 31.41 -2.49 -23.30
CA PRO A 179 30.68 -2.27 -24.54
C PRO A 179 29.18 -2.12 -24.27
N LYS A 180 28.44 -1.54 -25.22
CA LYS A 180 27.01 -1.21 -25.05
C LYS A 180 26.17 -2.44 -24.69
N GLU A 181 26.53 -3.60 -25.24
CA GLU A 181 25.88 -4.89 -25.03
C GLU A 181 26.00 -5.37 -23.57
N ALA A 182 27.05 -4.97 -22.86
CA ALA A 182 27.27 -5.31 -21.46
C ALA A 182 26.36 -4.53 -20.49
N PHE A 183 25.62 -3.51 -20.97
CA PHE A 183 24.65 -2.75 -20.19
C PHE A 183 23.22 -3.33 -20.25
N TYR A 184 23.04 -4.52 -20.85
CA TYR A 184 21.76 -5.22 -20.79
C TYR A 184 21.34 -5.47 -19.34
N ASN A 185 20.06 -5.22 -19.03
CA ASN A 185 19.51 -5.40 -17.70
C ASN A 185 18.47 -6.51 -17.69
N ARG A 186 18.80 -7.66 -17.09
CA ARG A 186 17.94 -8.84 -16.96
C ARG A 186 16.66 -8.58 -16.16
N LEU A 187 16.63 -7.60 -15.24
CA LEU A 187 15.44 -7.32 -14.44
C LEU A 187 14.33 -6.64 -15.26
N ASN A 188 14.72 -5.85 -16.26
CA ASN A 188 13.78 -5.12 -17.12
C ASN A 188 13.75 -5.67 -18.54
N GLU A 189 14.59 -6.68 -18.85
CA GLU A 189 14.80 -7.28 -20.16
C GLU A 189 15.04 -6.24 -21.28
N CYS A 190 15.76 -5.17 -20.97
CA CYS A 190 15.96 -4.04 -21.88
C CYS A 190 17.45 -3.72 -22.07
N ASP A 191 17.80 -3.40 -23.31
CA ASP A 191 19.08 -2.77 -23.68
C ASP A 191 19.12 -1.29 -23.27
N ILE A 192 20.34 -0.76 -23.17
CA ILE A 192 20.57 0.66 -22.95
C ILE A 192 20.28 1.49 -24.21
N SER A 193 19.72 2.69 -24.03
CA SER A 193 19.54 3.65 -25.13
C SER A 193 20.88 4.22 -25.61
N ASP A 194 20.98 4.62 -26.89
CA ASP A 194 22.19 5.25 -27.42
C ASP A 194 22.54 6.57 -26.71
N GLU A 195 21.52 7.30 -26.26
CA GLU A 195 21.69 8.55 -25.53
C GLU A 195 22.28 8.33 -24.13
N ASP A 196 21.83 7.28 -23.45
CA ASP A 196 22.31 6.93 -22.11
C ASP A 196 23.74 6.36 -22.16
N TYR A 197 24.07 5.57 -23.18
CA TYR A 197 25.44 5.09 -23.36
C TYR A 197 26.41 6.23 -23.71
N LYS A 198 26.01 7.16 -24.58
CA LYS A 198 26.79 8.39 -24.84
C LYS A 198 26.97 9.21 -23.56
N HIS A 199 25.97 9.26 -22.70
CA HIS A 199 26.08 9.93 -21.41
C HIS A 199 27.14 9.26 -20.51
N ALA A 200 27.16 7.92 -20.42
CA ALA A 200 28.19 7.18 -19.70
C ALA A 200 29.61 7.49 -20.22
N GLN A 201 29.78 7.51 -21.55
CA GLN A 201 31.05 7.87 -22.18
C GLN A 201 31.48 9.30 -21.85
N ASN A 202 30.54 10.25 -21.83
CA ASN A 202 30.81 11.64 -21.45
C ASN A 202 31.21 11.76 -19.99
N VAL A 203 30.57 11.01 -19.09
CA VAL A 203 30.93 10.97 -17.65
C VAL A 203 32.33 10.38 -17.48
N TRP A 204 32.63 9.26 -18.15
CA TRP A 204 33.95 8.63 -18.11
C TRP A 204 35.07 9.59 -18.50
N LYS A 205 34.89 10.30 -19.63
CA LYS A 205 35.86 11.28 -20.13
C LYS A 205 35.94 12.53 -19.24
N SER A 206 34.81 13.07 -18.81
CA SER A 206 34.78 14.34 -18.07
C SER A 206 35.37 14.23 -16.67
N PHE A 207 35.32 13.04 -16.06
CA PHE A 207 35.87 12.79 -14.73
C PHE A 207 37.26 12.14 -14.74
N ASN A 208 37.85 11.92 -15.93
CA ASN A 208 39.16 11.24 -16.08
C ASN A 208 39.23 9.92 -15.30
N ILE A 209 38.20 9.08 -15.48
CA ILE A 209 38.06 7.81 -14.77
C ILE A 209 39.07 6.81 -15.32
N ASN A 210 39.86 6.21 -14.44
CA ASN A 210 40.94 5.30 -14.84
C ASN A 210 40.53 3.82 -14.81
N ASN A 211 39.53 3.48 -14.01
CA ASN A 211 39.07 2.11 -13.84
C ASN A 211 37.58 2.03 -13.46
N LEU A 212 37.00 0.84 -13.58
CA LEU A 212 35.60 0.63 -13.22
C LEU A 212 35.29 0.85 -11.73
N ARG A 213 36.27 0.68 -10.83
CA ARG A 213 36.09 1.03 -9.41
C ARG A 213 35.74 2.50 -9.21
N GLU A 214 36.51 3.39 -9.81
CA GLU A 214 36.29 4.84 -9.74
C GLU A 214 34.92 5.20 -10.36
N TYR A 215 34.51 4.51 -11.44
CA TYR A 215 33.19 4.67 -12.03
C TYR A 215 32.07 4.26 -11.06
N SER A 216 32.19 3.11 -10.40
CA SER A 216 31.22 2.63 -9.42
C SER A 216 31.13 3.51 -8.18
N GLU A 217 32.27 3.97 -7.66
CA GLU A 217 32.32 4.90 -6.54
C GLU A 217 31.65 6.23 -6.90
N LEU A 218 31.92 6.76 -8.10
CA LEU A 218 31.25 7.95 -8.62
C LEU A 218 29.74 7.73 -8.74
N TYR A 219 29.32 6.62 -9.36
CA TYR A 219 27.93 6.25 -9.55
C TYR A 219 27.16 6.23 -8.22
N VAL A 220 27.64 5.45 -7.25
CA VAL A 220 27.00 5.34 -5.92
C VAL A 220 26.99 6.68 -5.20
N LYS A 221 28.09 7.43 -5.26
CA LYS A 221 28.19 8.76 -4.64
C LYS A 221 27.17 9.72 -5.25
N THR A 222 27.01 9.73 -6.57
CA THR A 222 26.00 10.58 -7.24
C THR A 222 24.59 10.21 -6.85
N ASP A 223 24.24 8.92 -6.82
CA ASP A 223 22.90 8.46 -6.42
C ASP A 223 22.56 8.88 -4.97
N VAL A 224 23.51 8.73 -4.03
CA VAL A 224 23.33 9.14 -2.63
C VAL A 224 23.16 10.66 -2.50
N LEU A 225 23.95 11.44 -3.23
CA LEU A 225 23.88 12.91 -3.17
C LEU A 225 22.59 13.45 -3.79
N ILE A 226 22.17 12.92 -4.94
CA ILE A 226 20.90 13.26 -5.58
C ILE A 226 19.74 12.94 -4.63
N LEU A 227 19.73 11.75 -4.03
CA LEU A 227 18.69 11.35 -3.08
C LEU A 227 18.68 12.25 -1.84
N THR A 228 19.87 12.64 -1.35
CA THR A 228 20.02 13.56 -0.23
C THR A 228 19.44 14.94 -0.56
N ASP A 229 19.71 15.47 -1.75
CA ASP A 229 19.14 16.74 -2.21
C ASP A 229 17.61 16.67 -2.37
N ILE A 230 17.08 15.58 -2.95
CA ILE A 230 15.64 15.32 -3.06
C ILE A 230 14.97 15.36 -1.67
N PHE A 231 15.50 14.59 -0.72
CA PHE A 231 14.89 14.45 0.60
C PHE A 231 15.07 15.72 1.46
N LYS A 232 16.32 16.16 1.67
CA LYS A 232 16.62 17.26 2.59
C LYS A 232 16.14 18.59 2.07
N LYS A 233 16.32 18.88 0.78
CA LYS A 233 16.10 20.23 0.26
C LYS A 233 14.71 20.46 -0.28
N LYS A 234 14.08 19.45 -0.87
CA LYS A 234 12.75 19.63 -1.49
C LYS A 234 11.68 19.06 -0.61
N PHE A 235 11.75 17.76 -0.31
CA PHE A 235 10.68 17.11 0.44
C PHE A 235 10.55 17.67 1.86
N ARG A 236 11.65 17.74 2.61
CA ARG A 236 11.66 18.25 3.99
C ARG A 236 11.28 19.73 4.07
N ASP A 237 11.84 20.59 3.21
CA ASP A 237 11.50 22.02 3.21
C ASP A 237 10.02 22.26 2.87
N VAL A 238 9.48 21.53 1.88
CA VAL A 238 8.04 21.64 1.53
C VAL A 238 7.17 21.16 2.69
N CYS A 239 7.50 20.02 3.31
CA CYS A 239 6.72 19.50 4.45
C CYS A 239 6.78 20.44 5.66
N LEU A 240 7.95 20.98 5.98
CA LEU A 240 8.13 21.95 7.04
C LEU A 240 7.39 23.26 6.73
N LYS A 241 7.43 23.74 5.49
CA LYS A 241 6.73 24.98 5.09
C LYS A 241 5.22 24.80 5.17
N THR A 242 4.68 23.73 4.58
CA THR A 242 3.26 23.48 4.37
C THR A 242 2.58 22.89 5.60
N TYR A 243 3.13 21.83 6.19
CA TYR A 243 2.50 21.08 7.28
C TYR A 243 3.07 21.43 8.66
N LYS A 244 4.21 22.13 8.71
CA LYS A 244 4.98 22.35 9.95
C LYS A 244 5.31 21.02 10.63
N LEU A 245 5.54 19.98 9.82
CA LEU A 245 5.90 18.63 10.26
C LEU A 245 7.19 18.26 9.53
N ASP A 246 8.10 17.63 10.27
CA ASP A 246 9.36 17.18 9.72
C ASP A 246 9.23 15.71 9.28
N PRO A 247 9.34 15.41 7.98
CA PRO A 247 9.21 14.05 7.47
C PRO A 247 10.25 13.09 8.05
N ALA A 248 11.39 13.57 8.56
CA ALA A 248 12.40 12.70 9.17
C ALA A 248 11.90 11.96 10.43
N TRP A 249 10.77 12.37 11.01
CA TRP A 249 10.14 11.73 12.18
C TRP A 249 9.14 10.64 11.84
N TYR A 250 8.83 10.49 10.56
CA TYR A 250 7.85 9.53 10.10
C TYR A 250 8.58 8.36 9.45
N PHE A 251 7.94 7.18 9.48
CA PHE A 251 8.38 6.10 8.62
C PHE A 251 7.88 6.38 7.22
N THR A 252 6.57 6.38 6.96
CA THR A 252 6.06 6.46 5.58
C THR A 252 5.37 7.78 5.21
N ALA A 253 5.27 8.07 3.91
CA ALA A 253 4.50 9.21 3.39
C ALA A 253 3.01 9.19 3.79
N PRO A 254 2.28 8.05 3.79
CA PRO A 254 0.94 7.97 4.36
C PRO A 254 0.87 8.34 5.84
N GLY A 255 1.84 7.91 6.66
CA GLY A 255 1.89 8.28 8.09
C GLY A 255 2.09 9.77 8.31
N LEU A 256 2.97 10.40 7.52
CA LEU A 256 3.12 11.85 7.50
C LEU A 256 1.82 12.56 7.08
N SER A 257 1.18 12.07 6.01
CA SER A 257 -0.06 12.65 5.48
C SER A 257 -1.21 12.56 6.49
N TRP A 258 -1.31 11.45 7.22
CA TRP A 258 -2.28 11.25 8.29
C TRP A 258 -2.12 12.28 9.41
N ASN A 259 -0.91 12.44 9.95
CA ASN A 259 -0.65 13.42 10.99
C ASN A 259 -0.77 14.87 10.48
N ALA A 260 -0.40 15.12 9.23
CA ALA A 260 -0.62 16.42 8.60
C ALA A 260 -2.11 16.76 8.52
N MET A 261 -2.94 15.79 8.15
CA MET A 261 -4.41 15.91 8.14
C MET A 261 -4.92 16.22 9.55
N LEU A 262 -4.59 15.40 10.55
CA LEU A 262 -5.04 15.60 11.94
C LEU A 262 -4.64 16.96 12.50
N LYS A 263 -3.40 17.40 12.21
CA LYS A 263 -2.90 18.71 12.66
C LYS A 263 -3.67 19.87 12.02
N LYS A 264 -4.03 19.74 10.74
CA LYS A 264 -4.70 20.80 9.97
C LYS A 264 -6.19 20.88 10.30
N THR A 265 -6.86 19.74 10.43
CA THR A 265 -8.31 19.68 10.67
C THR A 265 -8.66 19.76 12.16
N GLN A 266 -7.73 19.37 13.05
CA GLN A 266 -7.96 19.24 14.50
C GLN A 266 -9.15 18.34 14.85
N VAL A 267 -9.57 17.48 13.91
CA VAL A 267 -10.69 16.56 14.11
C VAL A 267 -10.30 15.49 15.13
N LYS A 268 -11.25 15.14 16.00
CA LYS A 268 -11.13 13.98 16.88
C LYS A 268 -11.82 12.80 16.22
N LEU A 269 -11.02 11.82 15.82
CA LEU A 269 -11.51 10.56 15.28
C LEU A 269 -11.79 9.60 16.44
N ASP A 270 -12.99 9.04 16.45
CA ASP A 270 -13.37 7.98 17.37
C ASP A 270 -12.92 6.63 16.82
N LEU A 271 -12.56 5.70 17.69
CA LEU A 271 -12.18 4.35 17.29
C LEU A 271 -13.40 3.43 17.37
N ILE A 272 -13.54 2.55 16.38
CA ILE A 272 -14.56 1.51 16.41
C ILE A 272 -14.08 0.43 17.37
N HIS A 273 -14.78 0.29 18.50
CA HIS A 273 -14.45 -0.69 19.53
C HIS A 273 -15.15 -2.03 19.35
N ASP A 274 -16.25 -2.04 18.59
CA ASP A 274 -17.00 -3.25 18.29
C ASP A 274 -16.47 -3.92 17.01
N ILE A 275 -16.00 -5.15 17.16
CA ILE A 275 -15.46 -5.96 16.08
C ILE A 275 -16.50 -6.29 14.99
N ASP A 276 -17.77 -6.43 15.36
CA ASP A 276 -18.85 -6.70 14.40
C ASP A 276 -19.08 -5.49 13.49
N MET A 277 -18.96 -4.27 14.03
CA MET A 277 -19.02 -3.04 13.22
C MET A 277 -17.83 -2.91 12.27
N VAL A 278 -16.62 -3.27 12.74
CA VAL A 278 -15.42 -3.26 11.90
C VAL A 278 -15.61 -4.19 10.71
N LEU A 279 -16.03 -5.43 10.96
CA LEU A 279 -16.27 -6.42 9.90
C LEU A 279 -17.35 -5.98 8.91
N MET A 280 -18.46 -5.44 9.40
CA MET A 280 -19.52 -4.90 8.54
C MET A 280 -18.98 -3.81 7.60
N ILE A 281 -18.20 -2.87 8.14
CA ILE A 281 -17.61 -1.78 7.34
C ILE A 281 -16.57 -2.33 6.36
N GLU A 282 -15.66 -3.19 6.80
CA GLU A 282 -14.63 -3.80 5.94
C GLU A 282 -15.24 -4.61 4.79
N LYS A 283 -16.31 -5.38 5.07
CA LYS A 283 -17.10 -6.09 4.05
C LYS A 283 -17.78 -5.14 3.07
N GLY A 284 -18.06 -3.90 3.47
CA GLY A 284 -18.59 -2.83 2.61
C GLY A 284 -17.54 -2.08 1.80
N VAL A 285 -16.26 -2.11 2.18
CA VAL A 285 -15.19 -1.38 1.46
C VAL A 285 -15.01 -1.95 0.05
N ARG A 286 -15.02 -1.07 -0.96
CA ARG A 286 -14.74 -1.38 -2.36
C ARG A 286 -13.63 -0.48 -2.88
N GLY A 287 -12.86 -1.00 -3.83
CA GLY A 287 -11.86 -0.21 -4.56
C GLY A 287 -12.49 0.65 -5.65
N GLY A 288 -11.63 1.26 -6.48
CA GLY A 288 -12.09 1.95 -7.69
C GLY A 288 -12.74 0.99 -8.68
N ILE A 289 -13.80 1.45 -9.35
CA ILE A 289 -14.44 0.71 -10.44
C ILE A 289 -13.51 0.77 -11.66
N SER A 290 -13.12 -0.39 -12.17
CA SER A 290 -12.36 -0.53 -13.41
C SER A 290 -13.14 -1.42 -14.35
N GLN A 291 -13.67 -0.84 -15.43
CA GLN A 291 -14.53 -1.54 -16.37
C GLN A 291 -14.20 -1.17 -17.81
N CYS A 292 -14.28 -2.18 -18.69
CA CYS A 292 -14.08 -2.04 -20.12
C CYS A 292 -15.36 -2.48 -20.84
N CYS A 293 -16.24 -1.52 -21.14
CA CYS A 293 -17.53 -1.78 -21.80
C CYS A 293 -17.35 -2.18 -23.27
N ASN A 294 -16.31 -1.66 -23.94
CA ASN A 294 -15.97 -2.01 -25.31
C ASN A 294 -14.52 -2.47 -25.41
N ARG A 295 -14.30 -3.70 -25.92
CA ARG A 295 -12.98 -4.35 -25.99
C ARG A 295 -11.99 -3.61 -26.88
N TYR A 296 -12.47 -2.94 -27.93
CA TYR A 296 -11.59 -2.21 -28.85
C TYR A 296 -12.35 -1.07 -29.53
N SER A 297 -11.72 0.10 -29.54
CA SER A 297 -12.19 1.23 -30.34
C SER A 297 -10.98 1.96 -30.92
N LYS A 298 -11.09 2.40 -32.18
CA LYS A 298 -10.05 3.12 -32.91
C LYS A 298 -10.64 4.41 -33.48
N ALA A 299 -9.97 5.52 -33.20
CA ALA A 299 -10.34 6.82 -33.74
C ALA A 299 -10.16 6.85 -35.27
N ASN A 300 -11.20 7.25 -36.00
CA ASN A 300 -11.21 7.51 -37.44
C ASN A 300 -11.72 8.93 -37.66
N ASN A 301 -10.82 9.90 -37.71
CA ASN A 301 -11.17 11.28 -38.02
C ASN A 301 -10.06 11.95 -38.82
N LYS A 302 -10.39 13.10 -39.43
CA LYS A 302 -9.51 13.86 -40.33
C LYS A 302 -8.17 14.30 -39.73
N TYR A 303 -8.00 14.20 -38.41
CA TYR A 303 -6.76 14.55 -37.72
C TYR A 303 -5.80 13.34 -37.55
N MET A 304 -6.28 12.12 -37.84
CA MET A 304 -5.49 10.89 -37.72
C MET A 304 -4.67 10.64 -39.00
N LYS A 305 -3.44 10.12 -38.85
CA LYS A 305 -2.56 9.76 -39.98
C LYS A 305 -3.15 8.68 -40.88
N GLU A 306 -3.91 7.75 -40.30
CA GLU A 306 -4.55 6.61 -40.98
C GLU A 306 -6.04 6.85 -41.22
N TYR A 307 -6.44 8.09 -41.54
CA TYR A 307 -7.85 8.43 -41.78
C TYR A 307 -8.39 7.73 -43.03
N ASP A 308 -9.49 7.00 -42.87
CA ASP A 308 -10.22 6.34 -43.95
C ASP A 308 -11.54 7.08 -44.20
N LYS A 309 -11.62 7.73 -45.37
CA LYS A 309 -12.81 8.50 -45.79
C LYS A 309 -14.04 7.61 -46.05
N ASN A 310 -13.84 6.31 -46.27
CA ASN A 310 -14.93 5.36 -46.53
C ASN A 310 -15.56 4.83 -45.24
N LYS A 311 -14.95 5.09 -44.08
CA LYS A 311 -15.47 4.70 -42.76
C LYS A 311 -16.10 5.88 -42.05
N GLU A 312 -17.08 5.59 -41.20
CA GLU A 312 -17.72 6.60 -40.36
C GLU A 312 -16.69 7.34 -39.49
N SER A 313 -16.87 8.65 -39.34
CA SER A 313 -15.96 9.44 -38.52
C SER A 313 -16.29 9.26 -37.04
N ASN A 314 -15.30 8.87 -36.24
CA ASN A 314 -15.45 8.77 -34.79
C ASN A 314 -14.28 9.46 -34.06
N TYR A 315 -14.52 9.81 -32.81
CA TYR A 315 -13.57 10.48 -31.93
C TYR A 315 -13.49 9.72 -30.61
N LEU A 316 -12.31 9.67 -30.02
CA LEU A 316 -12.10 9.16 -28.68
C LEU A 316 -11.90 10.36 -27.75
N MET A 317 -12.60 10.35 -26.62
CA MET A 317 -12.51 11.38 -25.60
C MET A 317 -12.00 10.76 -24.31
N TYR A 318 -10.97 11.38 -23.72
CA TYR A 318 -10.45 11.01 -22.41
C TYR A 318 -10.90 12.07 -21.40
N LEU A 319 -11.66 11.64 -20.40
CA LEU A 319 -12.10 12.47 -19.28
C LEU A 319 -11.47 11.94 -18.00
N ASP A 320 -10.86 12.83 -17.24
CA ASP A 320 -10.23 12.51 -15.96
C ASP A 320 -10.72 13.49 -14.89
N ALA A 321 -11.11 12.94 -13.73
CA ALA A 321 -11.57 13.73 -12.60
C ALA A 321 -10.37 14.21 -11.78
N ASN A 322 -10.14 15.52 -11.79
CA ASN A 322 -9.08 16.14 -10.99
C ASN A 322 -9.27 15.85 -9.48
N ASN A 323 -8.38 15.06 -8.90
CA ASN A 323 -8.37 14.74 -7.47
C ASN A 323 -9.70 14.16 -6.94
N LEU A 324 -10.22 13.12 -7.59
CA LEU A 324 -11.47 12.45 -7.26
C LEU A 324 -11.61 12.13 -5.75
N TYR A 325 -10.62 11.44 -5.17
CA TYR A 325 -10.66 11.09 -3.74
C TYR A 325 -10.55 12.31 -2.82
N GLY A 326 -9.79 13.34 -3.21
CA GLY A 326 -9.72 14.58 -2.43
C GLY A 326 -11.06 15.31 -2.39
N TRP A 327 -11.80 15.32 -3.50
CA TRP A 327 -13.16 15.85 -3.54
C TRP A 327 -14.11 15.02 -2.67
N ALA A 328 -14.03 13.68 -2.74
CA ALA A 328 -14.83 12.78 -1.91
C ALA A 328 -14.54 12.95 -0.41
N MET A 329 -13.25 13.11 -0.05
CA MET A 329 -12.83 13.40 1.34
C MET A 329 -13.23 14.79 1.84
N SER A 330 -13.65 15.69 0.94
CA SER A 330 -14.17 17.01 1.32
C SER A 330 -15.68 16.99 1.61
N GLN A 331 -16.35 15.86 1.38
CA GLN A 331 -17.76 15.67 1.71
C GLN A 331 -17.95 15.35 3.20
N TYR A 332 -19.20 15.35 3.67
CA TYR A 332 -19.55 14.91 5.02
C TYR A 332 -19.25 13.41 5.19
N LEU A 333 -18.31 13.08 6.07
CA LEU A 333 -17.86 11.71 6.34
C LEU A 333 -18.01 11.35 7.82
N PRO A 334 -18.25 10.07 8.14
CA PRO A 334 -18.35 9.61 9.52
C PRO A 334 -16.99 9.70 10.21
N HIS A 335 -16.94 10.36 11.37
CA HIS A 335 -15.72 10.54 12.15
C HIS A 335 -15.83 10.05 13.60
N GLY A 336 -17.03 9.69 14.07
CA GLY A 336 -17.20 9.08 15.39
C GLY A 336 -18.63 8.90 15.88
N GLY A 337 -18.78 8.35 17.10
CA GLY A 337 -20.08 8.09 17.70
C GLY A 337 -20.79 6.86 17.13
N PHE A 338 -20.01 5.87 16.65
CA PHE A 338 -20.52 4.63 16.04
C PHE A 338 -21.33 3.83 17.05
N LYS A 339 -22.58 3.50 16.70
CA LYS A 339 -23.51 2.74 17.53
C LYS A 339 -24.44 1.91 16.65
N TRP A 340 -24.75 0.69 17.09
CA TRP A 340 -25.84 -0.09 16.52
C TRP A 340 -27.18 0.59 16.79
N VAL A 341 -28.05 0.59 15.79
CA VAL A 341 -29.39 1.17 15.89
C VAL A 341 -30.39 0.11 15.45
N ASN A 342 -31.25 -0.32 16.37
CA ASN A 342 -32.39 -1.20 16.08
C ASN A 342 -33.57 -0.37 15.56
N ASN A 343 -33.42 0.28 14.40
CA ASN A 343 -34.48 1.07 13.79
C ASN A 343 -34.90 0.45 12.46
N ASN A 344 -36.14 -0.03 12.41
CA ASN A 344 -36.67 -0.74 11.24
C ASN A 344 -37.29 0.19 10.19
N ASN A 345 -37.25 1.52 10.39
CA ASN A 345 -37.91 2.46 9.49
C ASN A 345 -36.96 3.05 8.44
N ILE A 346 -36.69 2.28 7.38
CA ILE A 346 -35.87 2.67 6.22
C ILE A 346 -36.35 3.99 5.59
N LYS A 347 -37.65 4.28 5.59
CA LYS A 347 -38.20 5.52 4.99
C LYS A 347 -37.70 6.79 5.68
N ASN A 348 -37.38 6.72 6.97
CA ASN A 348 -36.80 7.86 7.69
C ASN A 348 -35.31 8.00 7.40
N ILE A 349 -34.62 6.88 7.16
CA ILE A 349 -33.19 6.86 6.81
C ILE A 349 -32.98 7.46 5.41
N LEU A 350 -33.81 7.07 4.43
CA LEU A 350 -33.75 7.59 3.05
C LEU A 350 -34.08 9.08 2.93
N LYS A 351 -34.76 9.67 3.93
CA LYS A 351 -35.04 11.11 3.99
C LYS A 351 -33.90 11.91 4.62
N CYS A 352 -32.87 11.26 5.14
CA CYS A 352 -31.75 11.93 5.77
C CYS A 352 -30.92 12.67 4.70
N PRO A 353 -30.68 13.98 4.85
CA PRO A 353 -29.77 14.72 3.97
C PRO A 353 -28.33 14.21 4.05
N ASN A 354 -27.58 14.35 2.96
CA ASN A 354 -26.17 13.93 2.87
C ASN A 354 -25.23 14.74 3.80
N ASP A 355 -25.61 15.95 4.17
CA ASP A 355 -24.88 16.86 5.08
C ASP A 355 -25.38 16.80 6.53
N SER A 356 -26.20 15.78 6.85
CA SER A 356 -26.69 15.54 8.20
C SER A 356 -25.55 15.26 9.18
N LYS A 357 -25.70 15.75 10.41
CA LYS A 357 -24.78 15.44 11.53
C LYS A 357 -24.79 13.95 11.91
N LYS A 358 -25.81 13.19 11.51
CA LYS A 358 -25.93 11.76 11.74
C LYS A 358 -26.13 11.07 10.40
N GLY A 359 -25.24 10.14 10.09
CA GLY A 359 -25.35 9.23 8.95
C GLY A 359 -25.73 7.82 9.38
N TYR A 360 -26.07 6.99 8.40
CA TYR A 360 -26.41 5.58 8.60
C TYR A 360 -25.60 4.72 7.63
N ILE A 361 -25.12 3.57 8.11
CA ILE A 361 -24.53 2.50 7.29
C ILE A 361 -25.52 1.34 7.37
N LEU A 362 -25.89 0.77 6.22
CA LEU A 362 -26.93 -0.24 6.10
C LEU A 362 -26.33 -1.54 5.55
N GLU A 363 -26.73 -2.66 6.14
CA GLU A 363 -26.62 -3.99 5.55
C GLU A 363 -28.07 -4.48 5.39
N ASP A 364 -28.48 -4.69 4.14
CA ASP A 364 -29.87 -4.96 3.77
C ASP A 364 -29.89 -5.84 2.51
N ASP A 365 -31.01 -6.52 2.29
CA ASP A 365 -31.25 -7.34 1.11
C ASP A 365 -31.77 -6.46 -0.04
N LEU A 366 -31.19 -6.64 -1.23
CA LEU A 366 -31.55 -5.86 -2.41
C LEU A 366 -32.32 -6.72 -3.40
N GLU A 367 -33.57 -6.34 -3.71
CA GLU A 367 -34.30 -6.87 -4.85
C GLU A 367 -33.85 -6.14 -6.13
N TYR A 368 -33.29 -6.89 -7.09
CA TYR A 368 -32.84 -6.34 -8.36
C TYR A 368 -33.75 -6.78 -9.52
N PRO A 369 -34.64 -5.90 -10.02
CA PRO A 369 -35.58 -6.23 -11.09
C PRO A 369 -34.88 -6.74 -12.35
N LYS A 370 -35.42 -7.81 -12.94
CA LYS A 370 -34.84 -8.44 -14.13
C LYS A 370 -34.77 -7.50 -15.32
N GLU A 371 -35.74 -6.59 -15.46
CA GLU A 371 -35.76 -5.66 -16.58
C GLU A 371 -34.56 -4.70 -16.59
N LEU A 372 -33.93 -4.44 -15.44
CA LEU A 372 -32.79 -3.53 -15.31
C LEU A 372 -31.45 -4.21 -15.57
N GLN A 373 -31.39 -5.54 -15.57
CA GLN A 373 -30.14 -6.30 -15.70
C GLN A 373 -29.45 -5.99 -17.03
N ASP A 374 -30.20 -5.99 -18.12
CA ASP A 374 -29.67 -5.70 -19.46
C ASP A 374 -29.13 -4.27 -19.55
N TYR A 375 -29.83 -3.29 -18.96
CA TYR A 375 -29.42 -1.88 -18.97
C TYR A 375 -28.15 -1.61 -18.16
N HIS A 376 -27.91 -2.35 -17.08
CA HIS A 376 -26.73 -2.17 -16.23
C HIS A 376 -25.64 -3.23 -16.49
N THR A 377 -25.71 -3.97 -17.60
CA THR A 377 -24.70 -4.98 -17.97
C THR A 377 -23.28 -4.38 -17.93
N ASP A 378 -23.16 -3.16 -18.44
CA ASP A 378 -21.91 -2.43 -18.54
C ASP A 378 -21.49 -1.73 -17.26
N LEU A 379 -22.32 -1.63 -16.23
CA LEU A 379 -22.02 -1.00 -14.92
C LEU A 379 -23.01 -1.57 -13.87
N PRO A 380 -22.81 -2.80 -13.39
CA PRO A 380 -23.76 -3.44 -12.50
C PRO A 380 -23.83 -2.76 -11.13
N LEU A 381 -25.04 -2.72 -10.55
CA LEU A 381 -25.27 -2.20 -9.22
C LEU A 381 -24.78 -3.18 -8.15
N ALA A 382 -24.31 -2.65 -7.02
CA ALA A 382 -23.88 -3.41 -5.84
C ALA A 382 -22.90 -4.57 -6.13
N PRO A 383 -21.71 -4.31 -6.70
CA PRO A 383 -20.74 -5.36 -6.99
C PRO A 383 -20.25 -6.07 -5.72
N GLU A 384 -20.27 -7.39 -5.76
CA GLU A 384 -19.81 -8.26 -4.68
C GLU A 384 -18.36 -8.72 -4.89
N LYS A 385 -17.60 -8.81 -3.80
CA LYS A 385 -16.27 -9.41 -3.82
C LYS A 385 -16.39 -10.93 -3.81
N LYS A 386 -16.25 -11.57 -4.97
CA LYS A 386 -16.22 -13.04 -5.07
C LYS A 386 -14.77 -13.54 -5.05
N LYS A 387 -14.45 -14.47 -4.16
CA LYS A 387 -13.20 -15.24 -4.22
C LYS A 387 -13.39 -16.31 -5.29
N TYR A 388 -12.70 -16.15 -6.42
CA TYR A 388 -12.67 -17.20 -7.43
C TYR A 388 -11.67 -18.27 -7.00
N GLN A 389 -12.14 -19.46 -6.64
CA GLN A 389 -11.27 -20.64 -6.63
C GLN A 389 -11.04 -21.01 -8.09
N MET A 390 -9.82 -20.81 -8.59
CA MET A 390 -9.44 -21.38 -9.88
C MET A 390 -9.49 -22.90 -9.75
N ASP A 391 -10.54 -23.51 -10.27
CA ASP A 391 -10.52 -24.91 -10.67
C ASP A 391 -9.51 -25.02 -11.82
N LEU A 392 -8.27 -25.36 -11.49
CA LEU A 392 -7.18 -25.64 -12.45
C LEU A 392 -7.52 -26.78 -13.43
N ASN A 393 -8.65 -27.46 -13.26
CA ASN A 393 -9.11 -28.56 -14.09
C ASN A 393 -10.11 -28.17 -15.20
N LYS A 394 -10.57 -26.92 -15.27
CA LYS A 394 -11.40 -26.46 -16.42
C LYS A 394 -10.55 -25.65 -17.40
N LYS A 395 -9.82 -26.37 -18.26
CA LYS A 395 -9.43 -25.84 -19.57
C LYS A 395 -10.72 -25.64 -20.38
N ASN A 396 -11.24 -24.42 -20.40
CA ASN A 396 -12.19 -24.03 -21.43
C ASN A 396 -11.38 -23.80 -22.71
N TYR A 397 -11.55 -24.72 -23.66
CA TYR A 397 -11.14 -24.57 -25.06
C TYR A 397 -12.02 -23.57 -25.80
#